data_AF-A0A0B7IFC2-F1
#
_entry.id   AF-A0A0B7IFC2-F1
#
_cell.length_a   1.000
_cell.length_b   1.000
_cell.length_c   1.000
_cell.angle_alpha   90.00
_cell.angle_beta   90.00
_cell.angle_gamma   90.00
#
_symmetry.space_group_name_H-M   'P 1'
#
loop_
_entity.id
_entity.type
_entity.pdbx_description
1 polymer ?
#
loop_
_entity_poly.entity_id
_entity_poly.type
_entity_poly.pdbx_seq_one_letter_code
_entity_poly.pdbx_strand_id
1 'polypeptide(L)'
;MYNNGSELFNLPVSNFRQRVVNLFGVKTNEKLVPIEEETPVVKISGFVVKPEHVKKTKPLQFLLVNDRFIRSRYLNHAITLAYEGLLASQVQPEYFIRLEMNPATIDINIHPTKTEIKFEDEHTIYAMLKSAVKHALGQFNVMPTLDFEKDASVDIPYSYKEKLPVFPTISVDPNFNPFKAESKTNPPVGSYMKKSNPTWGSIYSGLQEAVDTFEPQVVESRIFYRGNPTNYNRLIPKRLFLLVKNI
;
A
#
# COMPACT_ATOMS: atom_id res chain seq x y z
N MET A 1 23.43 -29.41 1.29
CA MET A 1 22.44 -30.01 2.21
C MET A 1 21.90 -31.28 1.57
N TYR A 2 22.08 -32.43 2.20
CA TYR A 2 21.59 -33.71 1.67
C TYR A 2 20.29 -34.10 2.39
N ASN A 3 19.36 -34.74 1.66
CA ASN A 3 18.20 -35.39 2.24
C ASN A 3 18.05 -36.76 1.57
N ASN A 4 18.06 -37.84 2.37
CA ASN A 4 17.93 -39.21 1.90
C ASN A 4 18.90 -39.57 0.75
N GLY A 5 20.16 -39.12 0.82
CA GLY A 5 21.20 -39.42 -0.18
C GLY A 5 21.17 -38.55 -1.44
N SER A 6 20.14 -37.73 -1.64
CA SER A 6 20.10 -36.73 -2.73
C SER A 6 20.58 -35.37 -2.24
N GLU A 7 21.46 -34.72 -3.01
CA GLU A 7 21.88 -33.35 -2.74
C GLU A 7 20.71 -32.40 -3.02
N LEU A 8 20.18 -31.77 -1.98
CA LEU A 8 19.00 -30.91 -2.09
C LEU A 8 19.39 -29.46 -2.43
N PHE A 9 20.52 -28.98 -1.91
CA PHE A 9 21.05 -27.65 -2.15
C PHE A 9 22.58 -27.64 -2.06
N ASN A 10 23.23 -27.16 -3.12
CA ASN A 10 24.64 -26.76 -3.12
C ASN A 10 24.71 -25.24 -3.27
N LEU A 11 25.14 -24.53 -2.22
CA LEU A 11 25.17 -23.07 -2.22
C LEU A 11 26.62 -22.62 -1.94
N PRO A 12 27.40 -22.33 -3.00
CA PRO A 12 28.74 -21.78 -2.82
C PRO A 12 28.67 -20.39 -2.17
N VAL A 13 29.76 -20.01 -1.50
CA VAL A 13 29.92 -18.64 -0.99
C VAL A 13 29.84 -17.69 -2.17
N SER A 14 28.88 -16.76 -2.13
CA SER A 14 28.51 -15.92 -3.27
C SER A 14 27.86 -14.63 -2.81
N ASN A 15 27.66 -13.68 -3.73
CA ASN A 15 27.00 -12.42 -3.38
C ASN A 15 25.54 -12.66 -2.94
N PHE A 16 24.99 -11.79 -2.08
CA PHE A 16 23.62 -11.92 -1.57
C PHE A 16 22.60 -12.13 -2.70
N ARG A 17 22.73 -11.37 -3.80
CA ARG A 17 21.93 -11.52 -5.02
C ARG A 17 22.01 -12.93 -5.62
N GLN A 18 23.23 -13.44 -5.81
CA GLN A 18 23.46 -14.76 -6.40
C GLN A 18 22.87 -15.87 -5.53
N ARG A 19 22.92 -15.74 -4.20
CA ARG A 19 22.29 -16.70 -3.28
C ARG A 19 20.77 -16.72 -3.42
N VAL A 20 20.13 -15.55 -3.50
CA VAL A 20 18.68 -15.44 -3.73
C VAL A 20 18.32 -16.13 -5.05
N VAL A 21 19.08 -15.88 -6.11
CA VAL A 21 18.87 -16.52 -7.42
C VAL A 21 19.08 -18.03 -7.36
N ASN A 22 20.10 -18.52 -6.67
CA ASN A 22 20.36 -19.97 -6.52
C ASN A 22 19.29 -20.68 -5.69
N LEU A 23 18.70 -19.99 -4.71
CA LEU A 23 17.65 -20.56 -3.84
C LEU A 23 16.27 -20.61 -4.50
N PHE A 24 15.92 -19.57 -5.25
CA PHE A 24 14.57 -19.40 -5.82
C PHE A 24 14.51 -19.61 -7.34
N GLY A 25 15.66 -19.78 -7.99
CA GLY A 25 15.81 -20.05 -9.41
C GLY A 25 16.23 -18.82 -10.22
N VAL A 26 16.78 -19.09 -11.41
CA VAL A 26 17.35 -18.08 -12.33
C VAL A 26 16.34 -17.01 -12.72
N LYS A 27 15.07 -17.39 -12.91
CA LYS A 27 13.95 -16.48 -13.27
C LYS A 27 13.66 -15.40 -12.22
N THR A 28 14.19 -15.53 -11.01
CA THR A 28 14.00 -14.53 -9.96
C THR A 28 14.84 -13.28 -10.23
N ASN A 29 16.01 -13.41 -10.86
CA ASN A 29 16.96 -12.31 -11.03
C ASN A 29 16.38 -11.09 -11.77
N GLU A 30 15.54 -11.32 -12.79
CA GLU A 30 14.90 -10.29 -13.61
C GLU A 30 13.81 -9.49 -12.88
N LYS A 31 13.31 -10.08 -11.79
CA LYS A 31 12.18 -9.57 -11.01
C LYS A 31 12.63 -8.81 -9.78
N LEU A 32 13.92 -8.90 -9.43
CA LEU A 32 14.51 -8.24 -8.28
C LEU A 32 14.85 -6.79 -8.59
N VAL A 33 14.38 -5.92 -7.72
CA VAL A 33 14.70 -4.50 -7.65
C VAL A 33 15.65 -4.31 -6.47
N PRO A 34 16.87 -3.81 -6.67
CA PRO A 34 17.81 -3.56 -5.57
C PRO A 34 17.33 -2.41 -4.68
N ILE A 35 17.60 -2.53 -3.39
CA ILE A 35 17.41 -1.48 -2.38
C ILE A 35 18.73 -1.26 -1.68
N GLU A 36 19.18 -0.01 -1.69
CA GLU A 36 20.37 0.43 -0.97
C GLU A 36 20.09 1.80 -0.36
N GLU A 37 20.06 1.86 0.96
CA GLU A 37 19.91 3.11 1.71
C GLU A 37 20.79 3.06 2.95
N GLU A 38 21.59 4.09 3.17
CA GLU A 38 22.53 4.17 4.29
C GLU A 38 22.19 5.41 5.12
N THR A 39 21.81 5.17 6.37
CA THR A 39 21.56 6.22 7.36
C THR A 39 22.40 5.96 8.61
N PRO A 40 22.63 6.97 9.46
CA PRO A 40 23.36 6.78 10.72
C PRO A 40 22.71 5.76 11.68
N VAL A 41 21.39 5.57 11.56
CA VAL A 41 20.61 4.67 12.43
C VAL A 41 20.60 3.25 11.89
N VAL A 42 20.35 3.10 10.58
CA VAL A 42 20.24 1.79 9.93
C VAL A 42 20.76 1.84 8.50
N LYS A 43 21.47 0.80 8.11
CA LYS A 43 21.84 0.50 6.74
C LYS A 43 20.90 -0.57 6.19
N ILE A 44 20.15 -0.21 5.17
CA ILE A 44 19.17 -1.05 4.50
C ILE A 44 19.78 -1.51 3.18
N SER A 45 19.93 -2.82 3.03
CA SER A 45 20.38 -3.44 1.79
C SER A 45 19.50 -4.61 1.42
N GLY A 46 19.24 -4.85 0.14
CA GLY A 46 18.53 -6.05 -0.27
C GLY A 46 17.83 -5.93 -1.60
N PHE A 47 16.78 -6.73 -1.75
CA PHE A 47 16.01 -6.81 -2.98
C PHE A 47 14.52 -6.91 -2.68
N VAL A 48 13.72 -6.24 -3.50
CA VAL A 48 12.26 -6.37 -3.52
C VAL A 48 11.79 -6.87 -4.87
N VAL A 49 10.66 -7.58 -4.91
CA VAL A 49 10.14 -8.13 -6.16
C VAL A 49 9.20 -7.13 -6.82
N LYS A 50 9.32 -6.96 -8.15
CA LYS A 50 8.37 -6.16 -8.93
C LYS A 50 6.91 -6.64 -8.69
N PRO A 51 5.95 -5.75 -8.42
CA PRO A 51 4.55 -6.06 -8.12
C PRO A 51 3.90 -6.93 -9.20
N GLU A 52 4.25 -6.74 -10.47
CA GLU A 52 3.78 -7.56 -11.61
C GLU A 52 4.08 -9.05 -11.46
N HIS A 53 5.14 -9.39 -10.71
CA HIS A 53 5.66 -10.74 -10.59
C HIS A 53 5.36 -11.38 -9.23
N VAL A 54 4.65 -10.67 -8.35
CA VAL A 54 4.32 -11.13 -7.01
C VAL A 54 3.20 -12.18 -7.08
N LYS A 55 3.40 -13.29 -6.36
CA LYS A 55 2.42 -14.38 -6.34
C LYS A 55 1.47 -14.23 -5.15
N LYS A 56 0.20 -14.61 -5.37
CA LYS A 56 -0.79 -14.71 -4.28
C LYS A 56 -0.47 -15.82 -3.28
N THR A 57 0.17 -16.90 -3.75
CA THR A 57 0.41 -18.11 -2.98
C THR A 57 1.83 -18.15 -2.42
N LYS A 58 1.96 -18.21 -1.09
CA LYS A 58 3.22 -18.32 -0.34
C LYS A 58 4.18 -17.14 -0.59
N PRO A 59 3.90 -15.96 -0.01
CA PRO A 59 4.78 -14.81 -0.15
C PRO A 59 6.16 -15.12 0.45
N LEU A 60 7.19 -14.76 -0.29
CA LEU A 60 8.58 -14.85 0.12
C LEU A 60 8.95 -13.58 0.88
N GLN A 61 8.87 -13.65 2.20
CA GLN A 61 9.16 -12.52 3.10
C GLN A 61 10.37 -12.86 3.95
N PHE A 62 11.50 -12.24 3.63
CA PHE A 62 12.74 -12.43 4.33
C PHE A 62 13.26 -11.09 4.81
N LEU A 63 13.23 -10.92 6.12
CA LEU A 63 13.79 -9.76 6.79
C LEU A 63 14.91 -10.23 7.72
N LEU A 64 16.11 -9.70 7.49
CA LEU A 64 17.30 -10.00 8.26
C LEU A 64 17.74 -8.75 9.01
N VAL A 65 18.15 -8.91 10.27
CA VAL A 65 18.74 -7.87 11.10
C VAL A 65 20.05 -8.41 11.64
N ASN A 66 21.18 -7.80 11.31
CA ASN A 66 22.53 -8.27 11.70
C ASN A 66 22.67 -9.79 11.47
N ASP A 67 22.35 -10.22 10.24
CA ASP A 67 22.35 -11.61 9.77
C ASP A 67 21.41 -12.58 10.49
N ARG A 68 20.52 -12.09 11.36
CA ARG A 68 19.45 -12.90 11.97
C ARG A 68 18.15 -12.70 11.23
N PHE A 69 17.48 -13.80 10.92
CA PHE A 69 16.11 -13.72 10.44
C PHE A 69 15.16 -13.28 11.53
N ILE A 70 14.31 -12.30 11.20
CA ILE A 70 13.27 -11.82 12.11
C ILE A 70 11.89 -11.90 11.47
N ARG A 71 10.88 -12.03 12.34
CA ARG A 71 9.47 -11.87 11.98
C ARG A 71 8.92 -10.71 12.77
N SER A 72 8.64 -9.59 12.10
CA SER A 72 7.98 -8.45 12.70
C SER A 72 6.76 -8.06 11.89
N ARG A 73 5.58 -8.15 12.51
CA ARG A 73 4.33 -7.69 11.86
C ARG A 73 4.38 -6.20 11.55
N TYR A 74 5.05 -5.42 12.40
CA TYR A 74 5.17 -3.98 12.27
C TYR A 74 5.99 -3.58 11.03
N LEU A 75 7.19 -4.16 10.85
CA LEU A 75 8.01 -3.89 9.67
C LEU A 75 7.39 -4.46 8.38
N ASN A 76 6.73 -5.62 8.46
CA ASN A 76 6.01 -6.18 7.32
C ASN A 76 4.88 -5.25 6.86
N HIS A 77 4.23 -4.57 7.79
CA HIS A 77 3.22 -3.57 7.47
C HIS A 77 3.83 -2.35 6.77
N ALA A 78 5.01 -1.89 7.20
CA ALA A 78 5.73 -0.79 6.54
C ALA A 78 5.98 -1.07 5.05
N ILE A 79 6.47 -2.28 4.76
CA ILE A 79 6.75 -2.72 3.39
C ILE A 79 5.43 -2.85 2.61
N THR A 80 4.39 -3.42 3.21
CA THR A 80 3.06 -3.51 2.56
C THR A 80 2.53 -2.13 2.17
N LEU A 81 2.67 -1.12 3.04
CA LEU A 81 2.28 0.25 2.71
C LEU A 81 3.14 0.90 1.62
N ALA A 82 4.41 0.49 1.47
CA ALA A 82 5.24 0.98 0.35
C ALA A 82 4.75 0.46 -1.01
N TYR A 83 4.02 -0.66 -1.02
CA TYR A 83 3.39 -1.28 -2.18
C TYR A 83 1.92 -0.86 -2.39
N GLU A 84 1.41 0.06 -1.57
CA GLU A 84 0.04 0.55 -1.67
C GLU A 84 -0.23 1.15 -3.05
N GLY A 85 -1.35 0.74 -3.67
CA GLY A 85 -1.72 1.15 -5.04
C GLY A 85 -1.01 0.42 -6.16
N LEU A 86 -0.01 -0.43 -5.87
CA LEU A 86 0.74 -1.20 -6.88
C LEU A 86 0.35 -2.68 -6.95
N LEU A 87 -0.07 -3.25 -5.82
CA LEU A 87 -0.46 -4.66 -5.72
C LEU A 87 -1.99 -4.83 -5.87
N ALA A 88 -2.38 -5.95 -6.47
CA ALA A 88 -3.77 -6.38 -6.50
C ALA A 88 -4.29 -6.75 -5.08
N SER A 89 -5.61 -6.67 -4.90
CA SER A 89 -6.25 -7.06 -3.65
C SER A 89 -5.92 -8.51 -3.27
N GLN A 90 -5.63 -8.75 -1.98
CA GLN A 90 -5.24 -10.06 -1.42
C GLN A 90 -3.84 -10.57 -1.81
N VAL A 91 -2.97 -9.72 -2.36
CA VAL A 91 -1.58 -10.07 -2.66
C VAL A 91 -0.64 -9.42 -1.64
N GLN A 92 0.37 -10.16 -1.18
CA GLN A 92 1.39 -9.67 -0.25
C GLN A 92 2.73 -9.51 -0.97
N PRO A 93 3.52 -8.47 -0.65
CA PRO A 93 4.81 -8.25 -1.29
C PRO A 93 5.81 -9.37 -0.98
N GLU A 94 6.71 -9.61 -1.93
CA GLU A 94 7.85 -10.50 -1.80
C GLU A 94 9.15 -9.67 -1.70
N TYR A 95 9.98 -9.95 -0.71
CA TYR A 95 11.18 -9.17 -0.43
C TYR A 95 12.25 -9.97 0.33
N PHE A 96 13.49 -9.53 0.15
CA PHE A 96 14.71 -10.04 0.77
C PHE A 96 15.53 -8.84 1.28
N ILE A 97 15.23 -8.37 2.48
CA ILE A 97 15.82 -7.15 3.04
C ILE A 97 16.72 -7.50 4.21
N ARG A 98 17.87 -6.85 4.27
CA ARG A 98 18.86 -6.94 5.33
C ARG A 98 19.08 -5.55 5.94
N LEU A 99 18.90 -5.49 7.24
CA LEU A 99 19.12 -4.32 8.07
C LEU A 99 20.40 -4.53 8.88
N GLU A 100 21.36 -3.64 8.70
CA GLU A 100 22.58 -3.57 9.49
C GLU A 100 22.47 -2.35 10.41
N MET A 101 22.62 -2.56 11.71
CA MET A 101 22.56 -1.49 12.71
C MET A 101 23.36 -1.87 13.97
N ASN A 102 23.60 -0.89 14.84
CA ASN A 102 24.35 -1.11 16.06
C ASN A 102 23.65 -2.15 16.96
N PRO A 103 24.32 -3.24 17.39
CA PRO A 103 23.72 -4.22 18.30
C PRO A 103 23.29 -3.63 19.65
N ALA A 104 23.83 -2.47 20.06
CA ALA A 104 23.43 -1.80 21.29
C ALA A 104 22.00 -1.23 21.24
N THR A 105 21.49 -0.88 20.05
CA THR A 105 20.15 -0.31 19.85
C THR A 105 19.08 -1.39 19.63
N ILE A 106 19.46 -2.66 19.83
CA ILE A 106 18.63 -3.84 19.57
C ILE A 106 18.54 -4.72 20.82
N ASP A 107 17.33 -5.14 21.18
CA ASP A 107 17.13 -6.20 22.18
C ASP A 107 16.62 -7.49 21.52
N ILE A 108 17.49 -8.51 21.50
CA ILE A 108 17.24 -9.83 20.89
C ILE A 108 16.61 -10.81 21.91
N ASN A 109 16.50 -10.43 23.19
CA ASN A 109 16.19 -11.37 24.27
C ASN A 109 14.69 -11.55 24.59
N ILE A 110 13.77 -11.13 23.71
CA ILE A 110 12.34 -11.03 24.05
C ILE A 110 11.55 -12.33 23.89
N HIS A 111 11.98 -13.27 23.03
CA HIS A 111 11.21 -14.50 22.77
C HIS A 111 12.08 -15.77 22.84
N PRO A 112 11.56 -16.91 23.34
CA PRO A 112 12.29 -18.17 23.43
C PRO A 112 12.85 -18.70 22.10
N THR A 113 12.22 -18.35 20.97
CA THR A 113 12.67 -18.75 19.62
C THR A 113 13.68 -17.77 18.99
N LYS A 114 13.97 -16.63 19.62
CA LYS A 114 14.87 -15.56 19.12
C LYS A 114 14.55 -15.07 17.70
N THR A 115 13.29 -15.18 17.29
CA THR A 115 12.78 -14.75 15.97
C THR A 115 12.18 -13.35 15.98
N GLU A 116 12.02 -12.78 17.17
CA GLU A 116 11.47 -11.44 17.39
C GLU A 116 12.55 -10.59 18.05
N ILE A 117 12.62 -9.34 17.63
CA ILE A 117 13.63 -8.36 18.05
C ILE A 117 12.89 -7.08 18.40
N LYS A 118 13.25 -6.45 19.53
CA LYS A 118 12.87 -5.07 19.84
C LYS A 118 13.90 -4.13 19.27
N PHE A 119 13.44 -3.04 18.70
CA PHE A 119 14.31 -1.91 18.38
C PHE A 119 14.08 -0.80 19.41
N GLU A 120 15.14 -0.03 19.67
CA GLU A 120 15.03 1.18 20.50
C GLU A 120 14.15 2.23 19.82
N ASP A 121 14.35 2.45 18.52
CA ASP A 121 13.56 3.38 17.69
C ASP A 121 12.90 2.67 16.50
N GLU A 122 11.82 1.95 16.79
CA GLU A 122 11.02 1.24 15.79
C GLU A 122 10.37 2.18 14.76
N HIS A 123 9.97 3.38 15.19
CA HIS A 123 9.26 4.34 14.34
C HIS A 123 10.17 4.92 13.24
N THR A 124 11.40 5.26 13.58
CA THR A 124 12.38 5.75 12.60
C THR A 124 12.72 4.66 11.58
N ILE A 125 12.98 3.42 12.04
CA ILE A 125 13.25 2.29 11.15
C ILE A 125 12.05 2.02 10.24
N TYR A 126 10.83 2.11 10.77
CA TYR A 126 9.60 1.95 9.99
C TYR A 126 9.50 2.98 8.85
N ALA A 127 9.74 4.25 9.15
CA ALA A 127 9.70 5.32 8.16
C ALA A 127 10.80 5.18 7.10
N MET A 128 12.03 4.88 7.51
CA MET A 128 13.16 4.64 6.62
C MET A 128 12.90 3.45 5.70
N LEU A 129 12.47 2.32 6.25
CA LEU A 129 12.15 1.12 5.46
C LEU A 129 11.05 1.39 4.43
N LYS A 130 9.98 2.09 4.84
CA LYS A 130 8.90 2.47 3.92
C LYS A 130 9.41 3.39 2.80
N SER A 131 10.22 4.39 3.14
CA SER A 131 10.80 5.33 2.18
C SER A 131 11.73 4.62 1.19
N ALA A 132 12.64 3.77 1.69
CA ALA A 132 13.59 3.00 0.89
C ALA A 132 12.91 2.13 -0.17
N VAL A 133 11.89 1.38 0.25
CA VAL A 133 11.14 0.50 -0.65
C VAL A 133 10.35 1.33 -1.67
N LYS A 134 9.69 2.40 -1.23
CA LYS A 134 8.92 3.26 -2.14
C LYS A 134 9.83 3.96 -3.17
N HIS A 135 10.99 4.42 -2.74
CA HIS A 135 12.00 5.03 -3.60
C HIS A 135 12.52 4.04 -4.63
N ALA A 136 12.87 2.81 -4.23
CA ALA A 136 13.31 1.78 -5.15
C ALA A 136 12.22 1.38 -6.15
N LEU A 137 10.95 1.24 -5.73
CA LEU A 137 9.86 0.97 -6.67
C LEU A 137 9.66 2.14 -7.67
N GLY A 138 9.79 3.39 -7.20
CA GLY A 138 9.73 4.57 -8.07
C GLY A 138 10.86 4.62 -9.10
N GLN A 139 12.11 4.38 -8.69
CA GLN A 139 13.28 4.43 -9.58
C GLN A 139 13.22 3.43 -10.73
N PHE A 140 12.69 2.23 -10.48
CA PHE A 140 12.64 1.16 -11.49
C PHE A 140 11.35 1.20 -12.33
N ASN A 141 10.68 2.37 -12.39
CA ASN A 141 9.44 2.64 -13.13
C ASN A 141 8.34 1.61 -12.86
N VAL A 142 8.27 1.16 -11.61
CA VAL A 142 7.29 0.17 -11.17
C VAL A 142 5.96 0.82 -10.82
N MET A 143 5.98 2.12 -10.53
CA MET A 143 4.77 2.90 -10.36
C MET A 143 4.24 3.37 -11.72
N PRO A 144 2.92 3.36 -11.95
CA PRO A 144 2.35 4.02 -13.11
C PRO A 144 2.83 5.48 -13.12
N THR A 145 3.37 5.92 -14.24
CA THR A 145 3.78 7.31 -14.42
C THR A 145 2.57 8.19 -14.15
N LEU A 146 2.66 9.08 -13.17
CA LEU A 146 1.68 10.15 -13.03
C LEU A 146 1.78 10.97 -14.31
N ASP A 147 0.78 10.82 -15.17
CA ASP A 147 0.68 11.64 -16.37
C ASP A 147 0.25 13.04 -15.93
N PHE A 148 1.21 13.95 -15.84
CA PHE A 148 0.94 15.37 -15.57
C PHE A 148 0.47 16.08 -16.84
N GLU A 149 0.43 15.41 -17.99
CA GLU A 149 -0.12 15.97 -19.21
C GLU A 149 -1.66 15.87 -19.17
N LYS A 150 -2.27 16.94 -18.66
CA LYS A 150 -3.65 17.36 -18.92
C LYS A 150 -4.77 16.44 -18.43
N ASP A 151 -5.30 16.78 -17.26
CA ASP A 151 -6.75 16.81 -17.13
C ASP A 151 -7.30 17.95 -18.02
N ALA A 152 -7.68 17.62 -19.26
CA ALA A 152 -8.36 18.56 -20.17
C ALA A 152 -9.72 19.04 -19.62
N SER A 153 -10.23 18.41 -18.56
CA SER A 153 -11.40 18.86 -17.80
C SER A 153 -11.11 20.08 -16.89
N VAL A 154 -9.83 20.38 -16.65
CA VAL A 154 -9.32 21.55 -15.92
C VAL A 154 -8.67 22.54 -16.89
N ASP A 155 -8.91 22.43 -18.20
CA ASP A 155 -8.57 23.49 -19.13
C ASP A 155 -9.54 24.65 -18.90
N ILE A 156 -9.03 25.72 -18.28
CA ILE A 156 -9.73 27.00 -18.20
C ILE A 156 -10.01 27.41 -19.65
N PRO A 157 -11.28 27.63 -20.06
CA PRO A 157 -11.58 27.97 -21.45
C PRO A 157 -10.77 29.20 -21.84
N TYR A 158 -10.18 29.20 -23.05
CA TYR A 158 -9.32 30.29 -23.53
C TYR A 158 -9.95 31.68 -23.44
N SER A 159 -11.29 31.75 -23.46
CA SER A 159 -12.07 32.97 -23.26
C SER A 159 -11.86 33.66 -21.89
N TYR A 160 -11.29 32.98 -20.91
CA TYR A 160 -10.99 33.53 -19.60
C TYR A 160 -9.55 34.07 -19.46
N LYS A 161 -8.63 33.76 -20.40
CA LYS A 161 -7.24 34.26 -20.35
C LYS A 161 -7.15 35.77 -20.57
N GLU A 162 -8.01 36.31 -21.43
CA GLU A 162 -8.03 37.74 -21.80
C GLU A 162 -9.10 38.53 -21.03
N LYS A 163 -9.90 37.85 -20.20
CA LYS A 163 -10.99 38.49 -19.46
C LYS A 163 -10.40 39.22 -18.25
N LEU A 164 -10.43 40.54 -18.28
CA LEU A 164 -10.02 41.34 -17.13
C LEU A 164 -10.92 41.00 -15.93
N PRO A 165 -10.35 40.85 -14.72
CA PRO A 165 -11.14 40.63 -13.52
C PRO A 165 -12.08 41.81 -13.30
N VAL A 166 -13.38 41.57 -13.48
CA VAL A 166 -14.42 42.57 -13.19
C VAL A 166 -14.74 42.46 -11.72
N PHE A 167 -14.46 43.53 -10.97
CA PHE A 167 -14.89 43.59 -9.58
C PHE A 167 -16.42 43.55 -9.52
N PRO A 168 -17.02 42.70 -8.67
CA PRO A 168 -18.47 42.70 -8.51
C PRO A 168 -18.92 44.06 -8.00
N THR A 169 -19.83 44.71 -8.72
CA THR A 169 -20.48 45.93 -8.24
C THR A 169 -21.46 45.53 -7.15
N ILE A 170 -21.15 45.91 -5.91
CA ILE A 170 -22.07 45.78 -4.78
C ILE A 170 -23.20 46.78 -5.00
N SER A 171 -24.33 46.27 -5.53
CA SER A 171 -25.59 47.01 -5.55
C SER A 171 -26.31 46.77 -4.23
N VAL A 172 -26.30 47.77 -3.35
CA VAL A 172 -27.14 47.76 -2.15
C VAL A 172 -28.51 48.29 -2.57
N ASP A 173 -29.55 47.47 -2.46
CA ASP A 173 -30.92 47.93 -2.69
C ASP A 173 -31.34 48.85 -1.52
N PRO A 174 -31.57 50.15 -1.75
CA PRO A 174 -31.89 51.10 -0.68
C PRO A 174 -33.21 50.81 0.03
N ASN A 175 -34.12 50.07 -0.62
CA ASN A 175 -35.42 49.70 -0.08
C ASN A 175 -35.42 48.30 0.54
N PHE A 176 -34.28 47.61 0.56
CA PHE A 176 -34.16 46.30 1.17
C PHE A 176 -34.29 46.40 2.68
N ASN A 177 -35.40 45.90 3.20
CA ASN A 177 -35.68 45.83 4.62
C ASN A 177 -35.73 44.35 5.06
N PRO A 178 -34.71 43.86 5.79
CA PRO A 178 -34.64 42.46 6.21
C PRO A 178 -35.69 42.05 7.26
N PHE A 179 -36.51 42.99 7.74
CA PHE A 179 -37.58 42.75 8.72
C PHE A 179 -39.00 42.90 8.15
N LYS A 180 -39.15 43.20 6.84
CA LYS A 180 -40.47 43.15 6.21
C LYS A 180 -40.86 41.69 5.92
N ALA A 181 -41.92 41.22 6.56
CA ALA A 181 -42.57 39.97 6.16
C ALA A 181 -43.06 40.10 4.71
N GLU A 182 -42.62 39.22 3.82
CA GLU A 182 -43.03 39.21 2.42
C GLU A 182 -44.56 39.04 2.32
N SER A 183 -45.29 40.13 2.09
CA SER A 183 -46.68 40.06 1.69
C SER A 183 -46.72 39.59 0.24
N LYS A 184 -47.14 38.33 0.03
CA LYS A 184 -47.35 37.74 -1.30
C LYS A 184 -48.36 38.56 -2.11
N THR A 185 -47.89 39.52 -2.89
CA THR A 185 -48.66 40.14 -3.97
C THR A 185 -48.03 39.74 -5.28
N ASN A 186 -48.65 38.76 -5.94
CA ASN A 186 -48.28 38.33 -7.29
C ASN A 186 -48.55 39.47 -8.28
N PRO A 187 -47.59 39.89 -9.13
CA PRO A 187 -47.87 40.74 -10.27
C PRO A 187 -48.61 39.95 -11.36
N PRO A 188 -49.41 40.60 -12.24
CA PRO A 188 -50.09 39.90 -13.32
C PRO A 188 -49.10 39.48 -14.41
N VAL A 189 -49.05 38.16 -14.62
CA VAL A 189 -48.69 37.38 -15.81
C VAL A 189 -47.77 38.04 -16.86
N GLY A 190 -46.49 37.69 -16.79
CA GLY A 190 -45.66 37.40 -17.96
C GLY A 190 -45.20 35.94 -17.83
N SER A 191 -45.46 35.12 -18.85
CA SER A 191 -45.25 33.67 -18.83
C SER A 191 -43.78 33.28 -18.73
N TYR A 192 -43.29 33.15 -17.50
CA TYR A 192 -42.05 32.44 -17.20
C TYR A 192 -42.41 31.11 -16.54
N MET A 193 -42.22 30.01 -17.27
CA MET A 193 -42.24 28.67 -16.68
C MET A 193 -41.04 28.56 -15.72
N LYS A 194 -41.32 28.67 -14.43
CA LYS A 194 -40.35 28.37 -13.37
C LYS A 194 -40.06 26.87 -13.44
N LYS A 195 -38.87 26.48 -13.91
CA LYS A 195 -38.39 25.10 -13.69
C LYS A 195 -38.41 24.86 -12.19
N SER A 196 -39.15 23.84 -11.76
CA SER A 196 -39.20 23.43 -10.37
C SER A 196 -37.80 23.02 -9.94
N ASN A 197 -37.15 23.82 -9.11
CA ASN A 197 -35.97 23.35 -8.41
C ASN A 197 -36.39 22.17 -7.54
N PRO A 198 -35.73 21.01 -7.64
CA PRO A 198 -36.02 19.88 -6.78
C PRO A 198 -35.76 20.30 -5.33
N THR A 199 -36.82 20.30 -4.53
CA THR A 199 -36.74 20.41 -3.08
C THR A 199 -35.82 19.30 -2.59
N TRP A 200 -34.91 19.58 -1.65
CA TRP A 200 -33.92 18.61 -1.14
C TRP A 200 -34.51 17.22 -0.83
N GLY A 201 -35.78 17.15 -0.39
CA GLY A 201 -36.50 15.89 -0.17
C GLY A 201 -36.67 14.96 -1.38
N SER A 202 -36.73 15.47 -2.61
CA SER A 202 -36.87 14.62 -3.82
C SER A 202 -35.56 13.95 -4.24
N ILE A 203 -34.42 14.45 -3.76
CA ILE A 203 -33.10 13.84 -4.00
C ILE A 203 -32.90 12.66 -3.04
N TYR A 204 -33.51 12.70 -1.85
CA TYR A 204 -33.40 11.66 -0.83
C TYR A 204 -34.49 10.58 -0.89
N SER A 205 -35.63 10.85 -1.54
CA SER A 205 -36.73 9.88 -1.64
C SER A 205 -36.34 8.59 -2.37
N GLY A 206 -35.44 8.66 -3.35
CA GLY A 206 -34.94 7.47 -4.06
C GLY A 206 -33.88 6.67 -3.28
N LEU A 207 -33.30 7.25 -2.22
CA LEU A 207 -32.32 6.55 -1.38
C LEU A 207 -33.01 5.60 -0.39
N GLN A 208 -34.22 5.94 0.08
CA GLN A 208 -34.95 5.15 1.07
C GLN A 208 -35.45 3.80 0.50
N GLU A 209 -35.89 3.78 -0.76
CA GLU A 209 -36.34 2.55 -1.43
C GLU A 209 -35.20 1.53 -1.66
N ALA A 210 -33.95 2.00 -1.75
CA ALA A 210 -32.78 1.14 -1.91
C ALA A 210 -32.31 0.47 -0.60
N VAL A 211 -32.81 0.94 0.56
CA VAL A 211 -32.48 0.36 1.88
C VAL A 211 -33.45 -0.77 2.25
N ASP A 212 -34.71 -0.68 1.81
CA ASP A 212 -35.77 -1.65 2.15
C ASP A 212 -35.75 -2.94 1.31
N THR A 213 -34.91 -3.01 0.27
CA THR A 213 -34.79 -4.19 -0.63
C THR A 213 -33.65 -5.16 -0.28
N PHE A 214 -32.90 -4.92 0.81
CA PHE A 214 -31.91 -5.88 1.27
C PHE A 214 -32.57 -7.01 2.08
N GLU A 215 -32.98 -8.08 1.40
CA GLU A 215 -33.22 -9.36 2.06
C GLU A 215 -31.90 -9.85 2.69
N PRO A 216 -31.85 -10.12 4.01
CA PRO A 216 -30.68 -10.67 4.65
C PRO A 216 -30.48 -12.12 4.17
N GLN A 217 -29.60 -12.31 3.20
CA GLN A 217 -29.09 -13.63 2.85
C GLN A 217 -28.28 -14.16 4.04
N VAL A 218 -28.85 -15.12 4.78
CA VAL A 218 -28.15 -15.86 5.83
C VAL A 218 -27.07 -16.69 5.15
N VAL A 219 -25.84 -16.17 5.14
CA VAL A 219 -24.67 -16.92 4.70
C VAL A 219 -24.29 -17.89 5.82
N GLU A 220 -24.75 -19.14 5.72
CA GLU A 220 -24.24 -20.21 6.57
C GLU A 220 -22.73 -20.38 6.31
N SER A 221 -21.93 -19.96 7.30
CA SER A 221 -20.49 -20.13 7.29
C SER A 221 -20.14 -21.61 7.38
N ARG A 222 -19.88 -22.26 6.24
CA ARG A 222 -19.13 -23.54 6.18
C ARG A 222 -17.64 -23.33 6.46
N ILE A 223 -17.29 -22.54 7.48
CA ILE A 223 -15.92 -22.24 7.89
C ILE A 223 -15.31 -23.36 8.77
N PHE A 224 -16.07 -24.42 9.07
CA PHE A 224 -15.54 -25.59 9.76
C PHE A 224 -15.66 -26.86 8.91
N TYR A 225 -14.80 -26.98 7.89
CA TYR A 225 -14.30 -28.28 7.49
C TYR A 225 -12.80 -28.35 7.79
N ARG A 226 -12.47 -29.32 8.64
CA ARG A 226 -11.13 -29.79 8.97
C ARG A 226 -10.30 -29.96 7.68
N GLY A 227 -9.43 -29.00 7.41
CA GLY A 227 -8.27 -29.21 6.57
C GLY A 227 -7.15 -29.78 7.43
N ASN A 228 -6.80 -31.05 7.22
CA ASN A 228 -5.64 -31.69 7.83
C ASN A 228 -4.40 -30.78 7.79
N PRO A 229 -3.63 -30.65 8.90
CA PRO A 229 -2.38 -29.91 8.87
C PRO A 229 -1.36 -30.69 8.03
N THR A 230 -1.27 -30.34 6.75
CA THR A 230 -0.15 -30.78 5.92
C THR A 230 1.12 -30.09 6.40
N ASN A 231 2.18 -30.88 6.50
CA ASN A 231 3.53 -30.58 7.01
C ASN A 231 4.21 -29.34 6.37
N TYR A 232 3.77 -28.13 6.72
CA TYR A 232 4.31 -26.88 6.14
C TYR A 232 5.50 -26.28 6.91
N ASN A 233 5.76 -26.73 8.14
CA ASN A 233 6.75 -26.09 9.01
C ASN A 233 8.21 -26.54 8.83
N ARG A 234 8.52 -27.48 7.91
CA ARG A 234 9.91 -27.98 7.75
C ARG A 234 10.71 -27.37 6.60
N LEU A 235 10.08 -26.80 5.57
CA LEU A 235 10.80 -26.34 4.36
C LEU A 235 11.20 -24.86 4.43
N ILE A 236 10.35 -24.02 5.02
CA ILE A 236 10.62 -22.58 5.24
C ILE A 236 11.87 -22.37 6.12
N PRO A 237 12.02 -23.04 7.30
CA PRO A 237 13.23 -22.88 8.09
C PRO A 237 14.50 -23.41 7.38
N LYS A 238 14.40 -24.43 6.51
CA LYS A 238 15.56 -24.95 5.77
C LYS A 238 16.09 -23.96 4.74
N ARG A 239 15.21 -23.37 3.91
CA ARG A 239 15.61 -22.35 2.91
C ARG A 239 16.09 -21.06 3.58
N LEU A 240 15.47 -20.70 4.69
CA LEU A 240 15.88 -19.57 5.51
C LEU A 240 17.26 -19.78 6.13
N PHE A 241 17.49 -20.94 6.73
CA PHE A 241 18.78 -21.31 7.32
C PHE A 241 19.90 -21.29 6.29
N LEU A 242 19.61 -21.67 5.04
CA LEU A 242 20.56 -21.61 3.93
C LEU A 242 20.83 -20.18 3.42
N LEU A 243 19.91 -19.24 3.65
CA LEU A 243 20.08 -17.84 3.31
C LEU A 243 20.96 -17.13 4.36
N VAL A 244 20.97 -17.62 5.61
CA VAL A 244 21.71 -17.07 6.76
C VAL A 244 23.07 -17.74 6.98
N LYS A 245 23.18 -19.08 6.86
CA LYS A 245 24.47 -19.76 7.01
C LYS A 245 25.35 -19.48 5.79
N ASN A 246 26.53 -18.91 6.03
CA ASN A 246 27.62 -18.61 5.07
C ASN A 246 27.74 -17.14 4.61
N ILE A 247 27.18 -16.20 5.38
CA ILE A 247 27.69 -14.81 5.44
C ILE A 247 28.86 -14.81 6.42
#